data_AF-A0A9C7PKT3-F1
#
_entry.id   AF-A0A9C7PKT3-F1
#
_cell.length_a   1.000
_cell.length_b   1.000
_cell.length_c   1.000
_cell.angle_alpha   90.00
_cell.angle_beta   90.00
_cell.angle_gamma   90.00
#
_symmetry.space_group_name_H-M   'P 1'
#
loop_
_entity.id
_entity.type
_entity.pdbx_description
1 polymer ?
#
loop_
_entity_poly.entity_id
_entity_poly.type
_entity_poly.pdbx_seq_one_letter_code
_entity_poly.pdbx_strand_id
1 'polypeptide(L)'
;MGSEELEVIGPVCDLLRLEGLSITGPISADTAFSAVHRAATDAYLAMFHDQGLPVIKSEGFGEIVNVTLGLPIIRTSVDHGTALSLAGTGQADASSMKQAIEMAIQMASATLR
;
A
#
# COMPACT_ATOMS: atom_id res chain seq x y z
N MET A 1 -15.97 -18.95 9.01
CA MET A 1 -14.88 -19.07 8.03
C MET A 1 -15.50 -19.58 6.74
N GLY A 2 -15.27 -18.87 5.64
CA GLY A 2 -15.85 -19.15 4.32
C GLY A 2 -14.99 -20.10 3.49
N SER A 3 -15.23 -20.15 2.19
CA SER A 3 -14.55 -21.03 1.22
C SER A 3 -13.65 -20.28 0.26
N GLU A 4 -13.62 -18.94 0.30
CA GLU A 4 -12.93 -18.06 -0.65
C GLU A 4 -11.43 -18.36 -0.72
N GLU A 5 -10.78 -18.67 0.41
CA GLU A 5 -9.37 -19.08 0.43
C GLU A 5 -9.11 -20.38 -0.33
N LEU A 6 -10.02 -21.36 -0.22
CA LEU A 6 -9.88 -22.67 -0.84
C LEU A 6 -10.27 -22.65 -2.32
N GLU A 7 -11.34 -21.92 -2.64
CA GLU A 7 -11.96 -21.93 -3.97
C GLU A 7 -11.33 -20.92 -4.94
N VAL A 8 -10.75 -19.82 -4.42
CA VAL A 8 -10.25 -18.73 -5.27
C VAL A 8 -8.83 -18.31 -4.91
N ILE A 9 -8.59 -17.84 -3.67
CA ILE A 9 -7.34 -17.13 -3.34
C ILE A 9 -6.14 -18.08 -3.36
N GLY A 10 -6.24 -19.24 -2.72
CA GLY A 10 -5.20 -20.28 -2.70
C GLY A 10 -4.80 -20.74 -4.11
N PRO A 11 -5.75 -21.19 -4.95
CA PRO A 11 -5.47 -21.57 -6.33
C PRO A 11 -4.78 -20.48 -7.16
N VAL A 12 -5.18 -19.20 -7.01
CA VAL A 12 -4.54 -18.08 -7.71
C VAL A 12 -3.11 -17.86 -7.19
N CYS A 13 -2.87 -17.93 -5.88
CA CYS A 13 -1.52 -17.84 -5.33
C CYS A 13 -0.62 -18.97 -5.85
N ASP A 14 -1.13 -20.20 -5.94
CA ASP A 14 -0.37 -21.34 -6.45
C ASP A 14 -0.02 -21.19 -7.93
N LEU A 15 -0.96 -20.71 -8.74
CA LEU A 15 -0.71 -20.40 -10.15
C LEU A 15 0.40 -19.34 -10.30
N LEU A 16 0.31 -18.23 -9.57
CA LEU A 16 1.30 -17.15 -9.66
C LEU A 16 2.68 -17.58 -9.13
N ARG A 17 2.75 -18.49 -8.14
CA ARG A 17 4.01 -19.11 -7.72
C ARG A 17 4.63 -19.95 -8.83
N LEU A 18 3.84 -20.69 -9.60
CA LEU A 18 4.33 -21.45 -10.76
C LEU A 18 4.86 -20.53 -11.87
N GLU A 19 4.32 -19.31 -11.98
CA GLU A 19 4.85 -18.26 -12.85
C GLU A 19 6.12 -17.56 -12.31
N GLY A 20 6.58 -17.94 -11.11
CA GLY A 20 7.81 -17.47 -10.49
C GLY A 20 7.64 -16.30 -9.53
N LEU A 21 6.41 -15.89 -9.20
CA LEU A 21 6.18 -14.83 -8.20
C LEU A 21 6.41 -15.37 -6.78
N SER A 22 7.14 -14.61 -5.97
CA SER A 22 7.35 -14.91 -4.55
C SER A 22 6.15 -14.45 -3.72
N ILE A 23 5.15 -15.31 -3.58
CA ILE A 23 3.91 -15.01 -2.84
C ILE A 23 3.79 -15.91 -1.61
N THR A 24 3.57 -15.30 -0.45
CA THR A 24 3.17 -15.99 0.79
C THR A 24 1.69 -15.71 1.07
N GLY A 25 0.87 -16.77 1.22
CA GLY A 25 -0.56 -16.63 1.50
C GLY A 25 -1.46 -17.68 0.81
N PRO A 26 -2.78 -17.68 1.07
CA PRO A 26 -3.48 -16.75 1.96
C PRO A 26 -3.08 -16.93 3.43
N ILE A 27 -3.01 -15.82 4.18
CA ILE A 27 -2.66 -15.79 5.60
C ILE A 27 -3.67 -14.89 6.33
N SER A 28 -3.96 -15.20 7.60
CA SER A 28 -4.80 -14.34 8.43
C SER A 28 -4.17 -12.94 8.56
N ALA A 29 -4.97 -11.89 8.36
CA ALA A 29 -4.52 -10.50 8.45
C ALA A 29 -3.87 -10.18 9.80
N ASP A 30 -4.44 -10.67 10.91
CA ASP A 30 -3.91 -10.45 12.26
C ASP A 30 -2.49 -11.01 12.46
N THR A 31 -2.12 -12.04 11.68
CA THR A 31 -0.78 -12.64 11.70
C THR A 31 0.14 -11.97 10.68
N ALA A 32 -0.39 -11.64 9.49
CA ALA A 32 0.37 -11.09 8.36
C ALA A 32 1.14 -9.82 8.73
N PHE A 33 0.56 -8.96 9.57
CA PHE A 33 1.16 -7.71 10.01
C PHE A 33 1.93 -7.82 11.34
N SER A 34 2.46 -8.99 11.71
CA SER A 34 3.42 -9.06 12.82
C SER A 34 4.76 -8.42 12.42
N ALA A 35 5.52 -7.92 13.39
CA ALA A 35 6.81 -7.27 13.14
C ALA A 35 7.81 -8.18 12.39
N VAL A 36 7.79 -9.49 12.67
CA VAL A 36 8.64 -10.48 12.00
C VAL A 36 8.29 -10.60 10.53
N HIS A 37 6.99 -10.68 10.20
CA HIS A 37 6.56 -10.77 8.80
C HIS A 37 6.83 -9.47 8.04
N ARG A 38 6.61 -8.29 8.66
CA ARG A 38 6.91 -7.01 8.01
C ARG A 38 8.37 -6.85 7.64
N ALA A 39 9.29 -7.30 8.49
CA ALA A 39 10.73 -7.18 8.23
C ALA A 39 11.20 -8.00 7.01
N ALA A 40 10.42 -8.97 6.55
CA ALA A 40 10.76 -9.88 5.46
C ALA A 40 9.84 -9.74 4.23
N THR A 41 8.95 -8.74 4.20
CA THR A 41 7.92 -8.60 3.17
C THR A 41 8.02 -7.26 2.46
N ASP A 42 8.18 -7.27 1.13
CA ASP A 42 8.27 -6.03 0.33
C ASP A 42 6.91 -5.31 0.18
N ALA A 43 5.82 -6.08 0.05
CA ALA A 43 4.48 -5.54 -0.13
C ALA A 43 3.39 -6.50 0.40
N TYR A 44 2.29 -5.92 0.86
CA TYR A 44 1.10 -6.65 1.30
C TYR A 44 -0.06 -6.42 0.33
N LEU A 45 -0.80 -7.48 0.03
CA LEU A 45 -2.06 -7.41 -0.70
C LEU A 45 -3.22 -7.74 0.25
N ALA A 46 -3.87 -6.69 0.77
CA ALA A 46 -5.11 -6.82 1.51
C ALA A 46 -6.27 -7.08 0.52
N MET A 47 -7.24 -7.90 0.93
CA MET A 47 -8.42 -8.23 0.12
C MET A 47 -9.43 -7.08 0.08
N PHE A 48 -9.45 -6.21 1.10
CA PHE A 48 -10.33 -5.04 1.16
C PHE A 48 -9.72 -3.89 1.97
N HIS A 49 -10.29 -2.70 1.81
CA HIS A 49 -9.79 -1.42 2.33
C HIS A 49 -9.45 -1.45 3.83
N ASP A 50 -10.44 -1.80 4.66
CA ASP A 50 -10.29 -1.76 6.13
C ASP A 50 -9.46 -2.92 6.69
N GLN A 51 -9.05 -3.88 5.87
CA GLN A 51 -8.16 -4.96 6.31
C GLN A 51 -6.70 -4.49 6.40
N GLY A 52 -6.27 -3.56 5.55
CA GLY A 52 -4.88 -3.11 5.47
C GLY A 52 -4.65 -1.68 5.97
N LEU A 53 -5.54 -0.75 5.63
CA LEU A 53 -5.31 0.67 5.90
C LEU A 53 -5.25 1.07 7.37
N PRO A 54 -6.04 0.47 8.29
CA PRO A 54 -5.90 0.77 9.71
C PRO A 54 -4.49 0.46 10.25
N VAL A 55 -3.86 -0.62 9.76
CA VAL A 55 -2.49 -0.98 10.15
C VAL A 55 -1.50 0.07 9.67
N ILE A 56 -1.55 0.42 8.38
CA ILE A 56 -0.67 1.42 7.77
C ILE A 56 -0.81 2.79 8.48
N LYS A 57 -2.05 3.22 8.76
CA LYS A 57 -2.32 4.50 9.44
C LYS A 57 -1.89 4.52 10.89
N SER A 58 -1.86 3.36 11.56
CA SER A 58 -1.37 3.26 12.93
C SER A 58 0.16 3.36 13.03
N GLU A 59 0.88 3.00 11.98
CA GLU A 59 2.36 2.98 11.97
C GLU A 59 3.00 4.26 11.44
N GLY A 60 2.31 5.05 10.61
CA GLY A 60 2.93 6.18 9.91
C GLY A 60 1.97 7.35 9.62
N PHE A 61 1.25 7.84 10.62
CA PHE A 61 0.34 8.97 10.43
C PHE A 61 1.09 10.22 9.93
N GLY A 62 0.81 10.65 8.69
CA GLY A 62 1.41 11.83 8.05
C GLY A 62 2.49 11.54 7.00
N GLU A 63 3.02 10.31 6.92
CA GLU A 63 4.09 9.92 5.99
C GLU A 63 3.61 8.96 4.89
N ILE A 64 2.31 8.69 4.83
CA ILE A 64 1.71 7.77 3.85
C ILE A 64 1.53 8.46 2.50
N VAL A 65 1.94 7.76 1.44
CA VAL A 65 1.77 8.16 0.04
C VAL A 65 0.86 7.17 -0.65
N ASN A 66 -0.16 7.67 -1.36
CA ASN A 66 -0.98 6.85 -2.23
C ASN A 66 -0.31 6.74 -3.60
N VAL A 67 0.06 5.52 -4.00
CA VAL A 67 0.66 5.22 -5.30
C VAL A 67 -0.35 4.44 -6.16
N THR A 68 -0.55 4.86 -7.41
CA THR A 68 -1.44 4.15 -8.33
C THR A 68 -0.62 3.30 -9.30
N LEU A 69 -0.68 1.98 -9.12
CA LEU A 69 -0.03 1.00 -9.96
C LEU A 69 -0.89 0.65 -11.20
N GLY A 70 -0.25 0.22 -12.29
CA GLY A 70 -0.90 -0.22 -13.52
C GLY A 70 -1.19 0.87 -14.56
N LEU A 71 -0.87 2.13 -14.27
CA LEU A 71 -0.96 3.23 -15.24
C LEU A 71 0.29 3.30 -16.15
N PRO A 72 0.17 3.88 -17.36
CA PRO A 72 1.33 4.13 -18.24
C PRO A 72 2.18 5.34 -17.81
N ILE A 73 1.88 5.93 -16.64
CA ILE A 73 2.59 7.07 -16.06
C ILE A 73 2.74 6.86 -14.55
N ILE A 74 3.75 7.51 -13.96
CA ILE A 74 3.90 7.55 -12.50
C ILE A 74 2.85 8.49 -11.92
N ARG A 75 2.05 7.99 -10.97
CA ARG A 75 1.06 8.80 -10.24
C ARG A 75 1.13 8.51 -8.75
N THR A 76 1.45 9.55 -7.98
CA THR A 76 1.39 9.58 -6.52
C THR A 76 0.37 10.61 -6.06
N SER A 77 -0.08 10.52 -4.81
CA SER A 77 -1.07 11.42 -4.20
C SER A 77 -0.93 11.46 -2.69
N VAL A 78 -1.42 12.53 -2.09
CA VAL A 78 -1.61 12.67 -0.63
C VAL A 78 -2.60 11.63 -0.08
N ASP A 79 -2.49 11.33 1.22
CA ASP A 79 -3.40 10.42 1.96
C ASP A 79 -4.47 11.19 2.79
N HIS A 80 -4.58 12.50 2.63
CA HIS A 80 -5.60 13.31 3.29
C HIS A 80 -6.69 13.80 2.32
N GLY A 81 -7.82 14.20 2.89
CA GLY A 81 -8.92 14.85 2.16
C GLY A 81 -8.66 16.34 1.92
N THR A 82 -9.71 17.05 1.51
CA THR A 82 -9.62 18.47 1.13
C THR A 82 -9.39 19.44 2.29
N ALA A 83 -9.70 19.04 3.52
CA ALA A 83 -9.58 19.86 4.73
C ALA A 83 -10.10 21.30 4.54
N LEU A 84 -11.33 21.46 4.05
CA LEU A 84 -11.91 22.75 3.63
C LEU A 84 -11.83 23.84 4.72
N SER A 85 -11.90 23.47 6.00
CA SER A 85 -11.75 24.38 7.13
C SER A 85 -10.36 25.04 7.23
N LEU A 86 -9.33 24.46 6.60
CA LEU A 86 -7.97 24.98 6.56
C LEU A 86 -7.67 25.78 5.29
N ALA A 87 -8.61 25.86 4.34
CA ALA A 87 -8.40 26.58 3.09
C ALA A 87 -8.18 28.08 3.37
N GLY A 88 -7.05 28.62 2.93
CA GLY A 88 -6.70 30.04 3.09
C GLY A 88 -6.22 30.44 4.48
N THR A 89 -6.12 29.51 5.44
CA THR A 89 -5.68 29.83 6.82
C THR A 89 -4.16 29.83 6.98
N GLY A 90 -3.43 29.19 6.06
CA GLY A 90 -1.99 28.97 6.17
C GLY A 90 -1.59 27.88 7.17
N GLN A 91 -2.54 27.13 7.72
CA GLN A 91 -2.30 26.10 8.75
C GLN A 91 -2.27 24.66 8.21
N ALA A 92 -2.42 24.46 6.90
CA ALA A 92 -2.34 23.14 6.30
C ALA A 92 -0.92 22.58 6.38
N ASP A 93 -0.78 21.31 6.79
CA ASP A 93 0.49 20.62 6.76
C ASP A 93 0.80 20.11 5.33
N ALA A 94 1.97 20.47 4.82
CA ALA A 94 2.44 20.09 3.48
C ALA A 94 3.27 18.79 3.48
N SER A 95 3.48 18.13 4.63
CA SER A 95 4.28 16.91 4.78
C SER A 95 3.88 15.80 3.79
N SER A 96 2.60 15.40 3.77
CA SER A 96 2.10 14.35 2.86
C SER A 96 2.31 14.69 1.38
N MET A 97 2.12 15.97 0.99
CA MET A 97 2.38 16.41 -0.38
C MET A 97 3.87 16.32 -0.74
N LYS A 98 4.76 16.73 0.17
CA LYS A 98 6.21 16.60 -0.03
C LYS A 98 6.61 15.13 -0.21
N GLN A 99 6.12 14.24 0.66
CA GLN A 99 6.38 12.80 0.55
C GLN A 99 5.87 12.22 -0.78
N ALA A 100 4.68 12.64 -1.24
CA ALA A 100 4.13 12.18 -2.51
C ALA A 100 5.01 12.61 -3.71
N ILE A 101 5.53 13.83 -3.69
CA ILE A 101 6.46 14.33 -4.73
C ILE A 101 7.78 13.55 -4.68
N GLU A 102 8.32 13.35 -3.49
CA GLU A 102 9.62 12.68 -3.28
C GLU A 102 9.56 11.21 -3.73
N MET A 103 8.47 10.51 -3.43
CA MET A 103 8.18 9.16 -3.95
C MET A 103 8.11 9.15 -5.49
N ALA A 104 7.43 10.11 -6.11
CA ALA A 104 7.37 10.18 -7.57
C ALA A 104 8.76 10.37 -8.21
N ILE A 105 9.62 11.20 -7.60
CA ILE A 105 11.01 11.41 -8.04
C ILE A 105 11.82 10.10 -7.91
N GLN A 106 11.67 9.38 -6.80
CA GLN A 106 12.34 8.10 -6.59
C GLN A 106 11.93 7.05 -7.63
N MET A 107 10.62 6.91 -7.88
CA MET A 107 10.08 6.00 -8.90
C MET A 107 10.58 6.35 -10.31
N ALA A 108 10.58 7.64 -10.66
CA ALA A 108 11.07 8.11 -11.96
C ALA A 108 12.57 7.82 -12.13
N SER A 109 13.36 8.02 -11.07
CA SER A 109 14.81 7.76 -11.08
C SER A 109 15.14 6.27 -11.18
N ALA A 110 14.31 5.41 -10.58
CA ALA A 110 14.47 3.95 -10.65
C ALA A 110 14.13 3.39 -12.05
N THR A 111 13.21 4.03 -12.77
CA THR A 111 12.74 3.59 -14.11
C THR A 111 13.72 3.96 -15.24
N LEU A 112 14.61 4.93 -15.02
CA LEU A 112 15.60 5.39 -16.00
C LEU A 112 16.89 4.56 -16.03
N ARG A 113 16.94 3.42 -15.33
CA ARG A 113 18.05 2.45 -15.37
C ARG A 113 17.71 1.29 -16.30
#